data_AF-X1TIM9-F1
#
_entry.id   AF-X1TIM9-F1
#
_cell.length_a   1.000
_cell.length_b   1.000
_cell.length_c   1.000
_cell.angle_alpha   90.00
_cell.angle_beta   90.00
_cell.angle_gamma   90.00
#
_symmetry.space_group_name_H-M   'P 1'
#
loop_
_entity.id
_entity.type
_entity.pdbx_description
1 polymer ?
#
loop_
_entity_poly.entity_id
_entity_poly.type
_entity_poly.pdbx_seq_one_letter_code
_entity_poly.pdbx_strand_id
1 'polypeptide(L)' 'MSIIKEEAKKLIDKLPDQTTWDDIMYEFYVKKKLAVALKAAEEGRVVSHEEVKKRVLSQ' A
#
# COMPACT_ATOMS: atom_id res chain seq x y z
N MET A 1 -23.83 -2.69 -0.13
CA MET A 1 -22.79 -1.71 0.29
C MET A 1 -21.49 -2.09 -0.41
N SER A 2 -20.74 -1.11 -0.92
CA SER A 2 -19.48 -1.37 -1.64
C SER A 2 -18.46 -2.08 -0.74
N ILE A 3 -17.84 -3.16 -1.23
CA ILE A 3 -16.81 -3.95 -0.51
C ILE A 3 -15.70 -3.04 0.04
N ILE A 4 -15.28 -2.05 -0.75
CA ILE A 4 -14.23 -1.09 -0.40
C ILE A 4 -14.61 -0.26 0.83
N LYS A 5 -15.88 0.12 0.95
CA LYS A 5 -16.36 0.93 2.09
C LYS A 5 -16.32 0.12 3.39
N GLU A 6 -16.64 -1.17 3.33
CA GLU A 6 -16.58 -2.04 4.52
C GLU A 6 -15.14 -2.39 4.89
N GLU A 7 -14.25 -2.57 3.93
CA GLU A 7 -12.81 -2.74 4.20
C GLU A 7 -12.19 -1.48 4.82
N ALA A 8 -12.58 -0.29 4.35
CA ALA A 8 -12.12 0.97 4.93
C ALA A 8 -12.54 1.12 6.39
N LYS A 9 -13.79 0.78 6.74
CA LYS A 9 -14.26 0.77 8.13
C LYS A 9 -13.46 -0.20 8.99
N LYS A 10 -13.28 -1.45 8.53
CA LYS A 10 -12.48 -2.46 9.24
C LYS A 10 -11.03 -2.04 9.45
N LEU A 11 -10.49 -1.20 8.57
CA LEU A 11 -9.16 -0.65 8.74
C LEU A 11 -9.15 0.39 9.87
N ILE A 12 -10.11 1.31 9.87
CA ILE A 12 -10.27 2.33 10.93
C ILE A 12 -10.50 1.66 12.29
N ASP A 13 -11.36 0.64 12.36
CA ASP A 13 -11.69 -0.08 13.61
C ASP A 13 -10.49 -0.76 14.28
N LYS A 14 -9.37 -0.92 13.55
CA LYS A 14 -8.13 -1.53 14.07
C LYS A 14 -7.09 -0.50 14.52
N LEU A 15 -7.34 0.79 14.29
CA LEU A 15 -6.41 1.84 14.64
C LEU A 15 -6.53 2.17 16.14
N PRO A 16 -5.41 2.51 16.82
CA PRO A 16 -5.45 2.98 18.20
C PRO A 16 -6.28 4.26 18.39
N ASP A 17 -6.78 4.49 19.60
CA ASP A 17 -7.57 5.69 19.91
C ASP A 17 -6.78 7.01 19.71
N GLN A 18 -5.45 6.96 19.86
CA GLN A 18 -4.55 8.09 19.64
C GLN A 18 -4.16 8.33 18.18
N THR A 19 -4.77 7.62 17.23
CA THR A 19 -4.51 7.77 15.80
C THR A 19 -4.87 9.16 15.29
N THR A 20 -3.97 9.73 14.49
CA THR A 20 -4.16 11.04 13.84
C THR A 20 -4.78 10.88 12.44
N TRP A 21 -5.21 12.00 11.85
CA TRP A 21 -5.65 12.01 10.46
C TRP A 21 -4.56 11.57 9.48
N ASP A 22 -3.29 11.91 9.76
CA ASP A 22 -2.16 11.51 8.92
C ASP A 22 -1.96 10.00 8.95
N ASP A 23 -2.14 9.36 10.11
CA ASP A 23 -2.05 7.90 10.25
C ASP A 23 -3.16 7.18 9.47
N ILE A 24 -4.40 7.68 9.53
CA ILE A 24 -5.53 7.14 8.77
C ILE A 24 -5.24 7.23 7.27
N MET A 25 -4.77 8.39 6.82
CA MET A 25 -4.45 8.63 5.41
C MET A 25 -3.28 7.76 4.94
N TYR A 26 -2.26 7.60 5.77
CA TYR A 26 -1.12 6.73 5.51
C TYR A 26 -1.57 5.28 5.33
N GLU A 27 -2.39 4.75 6.23
CA GLU A 27 -2.90 3.38 6.15
C GLU A 27 -3.70 3.12 4.87
N PHE A 28 -4.58 4.05 4.48
CA PHE A 28 -5.29 3.94 3.20
C PHE A 28 -4.35 4.00 2.00
N TYR A 29 -3.34 4.87 2.03
CA TYR A 29 -2.34 4.96 0.98
C TYR A 29 -1.58 3.64 0.83
N VAL A 30 -1.11 3.06 1.94
CA VAL A 30 -0.38 1.79 1.95
C VAL A 30 -1.25 0.66 1.43
N LYS A 31 -2.51 0.53 1.88
CA LYS A 31 -3.44 -0.49 1.37
C LYS A 31 -3.63 -0.39 -0.14
N LYS A 32 -3.86 0.82 -0.65
CA LYS A 32 -3.99 1.06 -2.10
C LYS A 32 -2.69 0.69 -2.83
N LYS A 33 -1.53 1.09 -2.29
CA LYS A 33 -0.24 0.81 -2.91
C LYS A 33 0.05 -0.69 -2.99
N LEU A 34 -0.27 -1.44 -1.93
CA LEU A 34 -0.14 -2.89 -1.89
C LEU A 34 -1.04 -3.59 -2.90
N ALA A 35 -2.30 -3.17 -3.01
CA ALA A 35 -3.23 -3.74 -4.01
C ALA A 35 -2.70 -3.56 -5.45
N VAL A 36 -2.16 -2.37 -5.75
CA VAL A 36 -1.53 -2.10 -7.05
C VAL A 36 -0.26 -2.91 -7.24
N ALA A 37 0.58 -3.04 -6.21
CA ALA A 37 1.84 -3.78 -6.26
C ALA A 37 1.60 -5.28 -6.45
N LEU A 38 0.62 -5.86 -5.76
CA LEU A 38 0.26 -7.27 -5.90
C LEU A 38 -0.20 -7.58 -7.33
N LYS A 39 -1.10 -6.76 -7.89
CA LYS A 39 -1.54 -6.90 -9.27
C LYS A 39 -0.39 -6.76 -10.26
N ALA A 40 0.53 -5.81 -10.04
CA ALA A 40 1.71 -5.67 -10.88
C ALA A 40 2.63 -6.90 -10.80
N ALA A 41 2.77 -7.51 -9.62
CA ALA A 41 3.54 -8.74 -9.45
C ALA A 41 2.91 -9.93 -10.19
N GLU A 42 1.59 -10.10 -10.09
CA GLU A 42 0.84 -11.14 -10.82
C GLU A 42 0.97 -10.98 -12.34
N GLU A 43 0.97 -9.74 -12.83
CA GLU A 43 1.14 -9.42 -14.26
C GLU A 43 2.61 -9.45 -14.72
N GLY A 44 3.56 -9.80 -13.85
CA GLY A 44 4.99 -9.82 -14.17
C GLY A 44 5.62 -8.45 -14.38
N ARG A 45 4.92 -7.36 -14.02
CA ARG A 45 5.43 -5.97 -14.04
C ARG A 45 6.34 -5.70 -12.84
N VAL A 46 7.39 -6.51 -12.71
CA VAL A 46 8.41 -6.44 -11.66
C VAL A 46 9.78 -6.19 -12.26
N VAL A 47 10.70 -5.71 -11.43
CA VAL A 47 12.11 -5.50 -11.78
C VAL A 47 12.96 -6.38 -10.88
N SER A 48 14.09 -6.88 -11.40
CA SER A 48 15.00 -7.69 -10.60
C SER A 48 15.70 -6.84 -9.53
N HIS A 49 16.15 -7.49 -8.46
CA HIS A 49 16.91 -6.81 -7.40
C HIS A 49 18.16 -6.09 -7.93
N GLU A 50 18.87 -6.73 -8.87
CA GLU A 50 20.07 -6.15 -9.48
C GLU A 50 19.74 -4.91 -10.35
N GLU A 51 18.61 -4.91 -11.05
CA GLU A 51 18.13 -3.75 -11.81
C GLU A 51 17.75 -2.58 -10.89
N VAL A 52 17.08 -2.86 -9.77
CA VAL A 52 16.71 -1.83 -8.78
C VAL A 52 17.95 -1.22 -8.13
N LYS A 53 18.92 -2.04 -7.72
CA LYS A 53 20.19 -1.56 -7.16
C LYS A 53 20.88 -0.57 -8.08
N LYS A 54 20.96 -0.89 -9.38
CA LYS A 54 21.54 0.03 -10.37
C LYS A 54 20.81 1.38 -10.34
N ARG A 55 19.48 1.40 -10.46
CA ARG A 55 18.71 2.65 -10.52
C ARG A 55 18.82 3.54 -9.27
N VAL A 56 18.87 2.93 -8.08
CA VAL A 56 18.83 3.65 -6.81
C VAL A 56 20.22 4.05 -6.33
N LEU A 57 21.24 3.21 -6.59
CA LEU A 57 22.60 3.40 -6.10
C LEU A 57 23.55 4.00 -7.15
N SER A 58 23.11 4.15 -8.42
CA SER A 58 23.89 4.86 -9.45
C SER A 58 23.59 6.36 -9.50
N GLN A 59 23.05 6.94 -8.42
CA GLN A 59 22.94 8.40 -8.24
C GLN A 59 24.12 8.92 -7.44
#